data_AF-A0A7L6AR87-F1
#
_entry.id   AF-A0A7L6AR87-F1
#
_cell.length_a   1.000
_cell.length_b   1.000
_cell.length_c   1.000
_cell.angle_alpha   90.00
_cell.angle_beta   90.00
_cell.angle_gamma   90.00
#
_symmetry.space_group_name_H-M   'P 1'
#
loop_
_entity.id
_entity.type
_entity.pdbx_description
1 polymer ?
#
loop_
_entity_poly.entity_id
_entity_poly.type
_entity_poly.pdbx_seq_one_letter_code
_entity_poly.pdbx_strand_id
1 'polypeptide(L)'
;MQDDNTINQSRRRFLLAATSVVGAAGAAAVATPFLASWSPSARALAAGAPVEMDVRKVEPGQLVRIVWRGKPVWVVNRTQEMLDNLASNDLRLRDPGSAVTSQQPAYAQNPYRSRKPEYLVLVGICTHLGCSPTYRPELAPADLGADWKGGWYCPCHGSRFDLAGRVFKNVPAATNLVVPPYHFKDDNTILVGEDGSKA
;
A
#
# COMPACT_ATOMS: atom_id res chain seq x y z
N MET A 1 71.98 -37.94 -12.42
CA MET A 1 70.95 -37.00 -11.92
C MET A 1 69.62 -37.54 -12.38
N GLN A 2 68.89 -38.23 -11.51
CA GLN A 2 67.51 -38.63 -11.79
C GLN A 2 66.64 -37.41 -11.55
N ASP A 3 65.88 -37.00 -12.58
CA ASP A 3 64.93 -35.90 -12.51
C ASP A 3 63.81 -36.25 -11.52
N ASP A 4 63.88 -35.72 -10.30
CA ASP A 4 62.81 -35.76 -9.30
C ASP A 4 61.64 -34.80 -9.63
N ASN A 5 61.40 -34.52 -10.91
CA ASN A 5 60.39 -33.57 -11.38
C ASN A 5 59.13 -34.25 -11.93
N THR A 6 58.73 -35.38 -11.35
CA THR A 6 57.42 -35.99 -11.67
C THR A 6 56.32 -35.36 -10.81
N ILE A 7 55.51 -34.51 -11.42
CA ILE A 7 54.39 -33.84 -10.74
C ILE A 7 53.43 -34.89 -10.17
N ASN A 8 53.25 -34.88 -8.85
CA ASN A 8 52.27 -35.72 -8.18
C ASN A 8 50.84 -35.26 -8.54
N GLN A 9 50.24 -35.95 -9.51
CA GLN A 9 48.93 -35.59 -10.07
C GLN A 9 47.78 -35.74 -9.08
N SER A 10 47.84 -36.72 -8.17
CA SER A 10 46.78 -36.92 -7.16
C SER A 10 46.77 -35.78 -6.15
N ARG A 11 47.95 -35.38 -5.65
CA ARG A 11 48.10 -34.20 -4.78
C ARG A 11 47.64 -32.93 -5.48
N ARG A 12 47.99 -32.73 -6.75
CA ARG A 12 47.55 -31.57 -7.53
C ARG A 12 46.02 -31.51 -7.66
N ARG A 13 45.37 -32.61 -8.03
CA ARG A 13 43.90 -32.69 -8.14
C ARG A 13 43.22 -32.46 -6.81
N PHE A 14 43.76 -33.03 -5.73
CA PHE A 14 43.25 -32.81 -4.37
C PHE A 14 43.31 -31.32 -3.98
N LEU A 15 44.45 -30.66 -4.15
CA LEU A 15 44.62 -29.25 -3.81
C LEU A 15 43.74 -28.33 -4.66
N LEU A 16 43.55 -28.64 -5.94
CA LEU A 16 42.62 -27.90 -6.81
C LEU A 16 41.17 -28.07 -6.34
N ALA A 17 40.73 -29.31 -6.11
CA ALA A 17 39.37 -29.58 -5.64
C ALA A 17 39.09 -28.94 -4.27
N ALA A 18 40.01 -29.08 -3.31
CA ALA A 18 39.89 -28.48 -1.99
C ALA A 18 39.83 -26.95 -2.08
N THR A 19 40.72 -26.32 -2.83
CA THR A 19 40.73 -24.86 -3.02
C THR A 19 39.44 -24.37 -3.71
N SER A 20 38.95 -25.09 -4.72
CA SER A 20 37.70 -24.74 -5.40
C SER A 20 36.49 -24.85 -4.49
N VAL A 21 36.39 -25.91 -3.67
CA VAL A 21 35.29 -26.09 -2.72
C VAL A 21 35.31 -24.98 -1.67
N VAL A 22 36.47 -24.70 -1.07
CA VAL A 22 36.62 -23.63 -0.08
C VAL A 22 36.33 -22.26 -0.71
N GLY A 23 36.80 -22.01 -1.92
CA GLY A 23 36.52 -20.77 -2.66
C GLY A 23 35.03 -20.59 -2.94
N ALA A 24 34.33 -21.64 -3.38
CA ALA A 24 32.89 -21.60 -3.61
C ALA A 24 32.10 -21.39 -2.31
N ALA A 25 32.47 -22.07 -1.23
CA ALA A 25 31.87 -21.86 0.09
C ALA A 25 32.08 -20.44 0.60
N GLY A 26 33.29 -19.88 0.44
CA GLY A 26 33.60 -18.49 0.78
C GLY A 26 32.78 -17.49 -0.04
N ALA A 27 32.64 -17.71 -1.34
CA ALA A 27 31.82 -16.88 -2.22
C ALA A 27 30.34 -16.89 -1.79
N ALA A 28 29.78 -18.07 -1.49
CA ALA A 28 28.42 -18.18 -0.97
C ALA A 28 28.25 -17.49 0.40
N ALA A 29 29.24 -17.61 1.28
CA ALA A 29 29.25 -16.98 2.60
C ALA A 29 29.25 -15.44 2.52
N VAL A 30 29.88 -14.84 1.49
CA VAL A 30 29.85 -13.39 1.24
C VAL A 30 28.58 -12.96 0.51
N ALA A 31 28.16 -13.72 -0.52
CA ALA A 31 26.98 -13.38 -1.32
C ALA A 31 25.68 -13.39 -0.51
N THR A 32 25.55 -14.31 0.46
CA THR A 32 24.34 -14.47 1.27
C THR A 32 23.98 -13.20 2.08
N PRO A 33 24.85 -12.66 2.97
CA PRO A 33 24.54 -11.44 3.70
C PRO A 33 24.49 -10.20 2.79
N PHE A 34 25.24 -10.19 1.69
CA PHE A 34 25.18 -9.10 0.70
C PHE A 34 23.79 -9.01 0.05
N LEU A 35 23.24 -10.13 -0.42
CA LEU A 35 21.87 -10.17 -0.96
C LEU A 35 20.82 -9.94 0.13
N ALA A 36 21.03 -10.49 1.33
CA ALA A 36 20.15 -10.24 2.46
C ALA A 36 20.10 -8.75 2.85
N SER A 37 21.17 -7.98 2.59
CA SER A 37 21.21 -6.54 2.88
C SER A 37 20.24 -5.70 2.03
N TRP A 38 19.72 -6.25 0.93
CA TRP A 38 18.66 -5.61 0.12
C TRP A 38 17.25 -5.85 0.69
N SER A 39 17.09 -6.74 1.67
CA SER A 39 15.82 -6.96 2.36
C SER A 39 15.48 -5.79 3.31
N PRO A 40 14.20 -5.62 3.70
CA PRO A 40 13.81 -4.55 4.61
C PRO A 40 14.55 -4.61 5.94
N SER A 41 15.11 -3.47 6.37
CA SER A 41 15.79 -3.37 7.67
C SER A 41 14.81 -3.54 8.85
N ALA A 42 15.33 -3.84 10.04
CA ALA A 42 14.52 -3.91 11.26
C ALA A 42 13.71 -2.63 11.52
N ARG A 43 14.28 -1.46 11.22
CA ARG A 43 13.57 -0.16 11.29
C ARG A 43 12.40 -0.11 10.30
N ALA A 44 12.58 -0.61 9.08
CA ALA A 44 11.53 -0.65 8.07
C ALA A 44 10.40 -1.64 8.47
N LEU A 45 10.75 -2.78 9.07
CA LEU A 45 9.78 -3.73 9.62
C LEU A 45 9.01 -3.14 10.80
N ALA A 46 9.70 -2.48 11.74
CA ALA A 46 9.07 -1.83 12.89
C ALA A 46 8.11 -0.69 12.48
N ALA A 47 8.42 0.05 11.41
CA ALA A 47 7.51 1.04 10.82
C ALA A 47 6.22 0.43 10.25
N GLY A 48 6.12 -0.91 10.19
CA GLY A 48 4.90 -1.62 9.84
C GLY A 48 4.02 -2.02 11.01
N ALA A 49 4.40 -1.68 12.24
CA ALA A 49 3.54 -1.85 13.39
C ALA A 49 2.21 -1.11 13.19
N PRO A 50 1.12 -1.59 13.81
CA PRO A 50 -0.17 -0.93 13.75
C PRO A 50 -0.12 0.48 14.36
N VAL A 51 -0.95 1.38 13.84
CA VAL A 51 -0.99 2.79 14.24
C VAL A 51 -2.36 3.11 14.81
N GLU A 52 -2.38 3.60 16.04
CA GLU A 52 -3.60 4.09 16.70
C GLU A 52 -3.92 5.53 16.30
N MET A 53 -5.19 5.79 16.05
CA MET A 53 -5.70 7.14 15.79
C MET A 53 -7.07 7.34 16.42
N ASP A 54 -7.20 8.42 17.19
CA ASP A 54 -8.48 8.91 17.72
C ASP A 54 -9.25 9.67 16.62
N VAL A 55 -10.40 9.14 16.21
CA VAL A 55 -11.22 9.70 15.13
C VAL A 55 -12.02 10.93 15.54
N ARG A 56 -12.13 11.25 16.85
CA ARG A 56 -12.78 12.49 17.32
C ARG A 56 -12.03 13.74 16.90
N LYS A 57 -10.74 13.60 16.56
CA LYS A 57 -9.88 14.69 16.09
C LYS A 57 -10.12 15.03 14.61
N VAL A 58 -11.05 14.33 13.94
CA VAL A 58 -11.40 14.52 12.54
C VAL A 58 -12.77 15.15 12.44
N GLU A 59 -12.80 16.44 12.13
CA GLU A 59 -14.05 17.17 11.91
C GLU A 59 -14.78 16.68 10.66
N PRO A 60 -16.12 16.83 10.58
CA PRO A 60 -16.87 16.49 9.37
C PRO A 60 -16.31 17.19 8.11
N GLY A 61 -16.08 16.42 7.06
CA GLY A 61 -15.45 16.81 5.80
C GLY A 61 -13.91 16.84 5.83
N GLN A 62 -13.29 16.75 7.02
CA GLN A 62 -11.85 16.88 7.19
C GLN A 62 -11.11 15.60 6.81
N LEU A 63 -9.94 15.78 6.20
CA LEU A 63 -8.94 14.74 5.98
C LEU A 63 -7.79 14.89 6.98
N VAL A 64 -7.53 13.84 7.75
CA VAL A 64 -6.31 13.68 8.55
C VAL A 64 -5.40 12.63 7.91
N ARG A 65 -4.09 12.83 8.02
CA ARG A 65 -3.06 11.94 7.45
C ARG A 65 -2.23 11.34 8.58
N ILE A 66 -2.14 10.02 8.58
CA ILE A 66 -1.21 9.25 9.41
C ILE A 66 -0.24 8.49 8.52
N VAL A 67 0.83 7.93 9.09
CA VAL A 67 1.81 7.13 8.35
C VAL A 67 1.78 5.70 8.86
N TRP A 68 1.57 4.74 7.97
CA TRP A 68 1.63 3.31 8.27
C TRP A 68 2.46 2.59 7.20
N ARG A 69 3.44 1.78 7.61
CA ARG A 69 4.40 1.12 6.69
C ARG A 69 5.11 2.09 5.73
N GLY A 70 5.40 3.30 6.21
CA GLY A 70 5.98 4.39 5.40
C GLY A 70 5.05 4.95 4.31
N LYS A 71 3.78 4.52 4.25
CA LYS A 71 2.78 5.01 3.31
C LYS A 71 1.84 6.00 4.00
N PRO A 72 1.38 7.06 3.32
CA PRO A 72 0.33 7.92 3.85
C PRO A 72 -0.97 7.12 3.93
N VAL A 73 -1.63 7.15 5.09
CA VAL A 73 -3.00 6.68 5.26
C VAL A 73 -3.87 7.88 5.58
N TRP A 74 -4.96 7.98 4.86
CA TRP A 74 -5.96 9.02 4.94
C TRP A 74 -7.11 8.54 5.78
N VAL A 75 -7.53 9.38 6.71
CA VAL A 75 -8.73 9.18 7.52
C VAL A 75 -9.63 10.39 7.31
N VAL A 76 -10.82 10.15 6.78
CA VAL A 76 -11.81 11.19 6.49
C VAL A 76 -13.06 10.91 7.30
N ASN A 77 -13.58 11.95 7.96
CA ASN A 77 -14.92 11.94 8.54
C ASN A 77 -15.87 12.55 7.51
N ARG A 78 -16.62 11.74 6.77
CA ARG A 78 -17.50 12.17 5.68
C ARG A 78 -18.80 12.73 6.22
N THR A 79 -19.27 13.84 5.65
CA THR A 79 -20.58 14.40 5.97
C THR A 79 -21.69 13.57 5.36
N GLN A 80 -22.93 13.76 5.81
CA GLN A 80 -24.08 13.09 5.22
C GLN A 80 -24.23 13.42 3.72
N GLU A 81 -24.05 14.69 3.34
CA GLU A 81 -24.07 15.12 1.94
C GLU A 81 -23.01 14.39 1.08
N MET A 82 -21.82 14.15 1.63
CA MET A 82 -20.79 13.38 0.95
C MET A 82 -21.22 11.93 0.72
N LEU A 83 -21.87 11.31 1.71
CA LEU A 83 -22.35 9.93 1.64
C LEU A 83 -23.50 9.77 0.65
N ASP A 84 -24.48 10.69 0.70
CA ASP A 84 -25.67 10.65 -0.16
C ASP A 84 -25.28 10.78 -1.64
N ASN A 85 -24.23 11.55 -1.94
CA ASN A 85 -23.75 11.74 -3.30
C ASN A 85 -23.01 10.52 -3.89
N LEU A 86 -22.57 9.55 -3.09
CA LEU A 86 -21.74 8.43 -3.57
C LEU A 86 -22.44 7.57 -4.62
N ALA A 87 -23.72 7.23 -4.40
CA ALA A 87 -24.48 6.35 -5.30
C ALA A 87 -24.65 6.96 -6.71
N SER A 88 -24.66 8.30 -6.81
CA SER A 88 -24.78 9.00 -8.09
C SER A 88 -23.60 8.76 -9.04
N ASN A 89 -22.46 8.30 -8.52
CA ASN A 89 -21.26 8.05 -9.32
C ASN A 89 -21.21 6.65 -9.94
N ASP A 90 -22.03 5.69 -9.51
CA ASP A 90 -21.83 4.26 -9.79
C ASP A 90 -21.67 3.93 -11.29
N LEU A 91 -22.46 4.55 -12.17
CA LEU A 91 -22.38 4.35 -13.62
C LEU A 91 -21.07 4.86 -14.24
N ARG A 92 -20.38 5.78 -13.57
CA ARG A 92 -19.13 6.43 -14.00
C ARG A 92 -17.90 5.74 -13.42
N LEU A 93 -18.06 4.80 -12.49
CA LEU A 93 -16.98 4.11 -11.81
C LEU A 93 -16.57 2.83 -12.53
N ARG A 94 -15.27 2.50 -12.50
CA ARG A 94 -14.75 1.26 -13.08
C ARG A 94 -15.14 0.04 -12.23
N ASP A 95 -15.08 0.20 -10.91
CA ASP A 95 -15.36 -0.85 -9.92
C ASP A 95 -16.25 -0.33 -8.77
N PRO A 96 -17.54 -0.04 -9.03
CA PRO A 96 -18.45 0.53 -8.03
C PRO A 96 -18.74 -0.43 -6.87
N GLY A 97 -18.75 -1.75 -7.14
CA GLY A 97 -19.02 -2.81 -6.18
C GLY A 97 -17.78 -3.33 -5.45
N SER A 98 -16.60 -2.75 -5.71
CA SER A 98 -15.37 -3.12 -5.04
C SER A 98 -15.02 -4.62 -5.21
N ALA A 99 -15.17 -5.12 -6.44
CA ALA A 99 -15.01 -6.53 -6.82
C ALA A 99 -13.55 -7.00 -6.81
N VAL A 100 -12.58 -6.09 -6.90
CA VAL A 100 -11.15 -6.43 -6.74
C VAL A 100 -10.83 -6.66 -5.26
N THR A 101 -11.07 -7.87 -4.76
CA THR A 101 -10.93 -8.21 -3.33
C THR A 101 -9.49 -8.19 -2.83
N SER A 102 -8.49 -8.37 -3.70
CA SER A 102 -7.07 -8.32 -3.32
C SER A 102 -6.61 -6.95 -2.85
N GLN A 103 -7.35 -5.87 -3.13
CA GLN A 103 -6.98 -4.50 -2.79
C GLN A 103 -7.50 -4.04 -1.42
N GLN A 104 -8.36 -4.82 -0.76
CA GLN A 104 -9.07 -4.36 0.43
C GLN A 104 -9.60 -5.53 1.29
N PRO A 105 -9.74 -5.35 2.60
CA PRO A 105 -10.41 -6.33 3.47
C PRO A 105 -11.89 -6.55 3.12
N ALA A 106 -12.44 -7.69 3.53
CA ALA A 106 -13.81 -8.10 3.22
C ALA A 106 -14.87 -7.09 3.71
N TYR A 107 -14.68 -6.47 4.89
CA TYR A 107 -15.63 -5.48 5.40
C TYR A 107 -15.72 -4.22 4.53
N ALA A 108 -14.73 -3.95 3.69
CA ALA A 108 -14.72 -2.80 2.79
C ALA A 108 -15.38 -3.09 1.43
N GLN A 109 -15.94 -4.30 1.24
CA GLN A 109 -16.75 -4.64 0.07
C GLN A 109 -18.20 -4.18 0.28
N ASN A 110 -18.37 -2.85 0.35
CA ASN A 110 -19.65 -2.18 0.48
C ASN A 110 -19.57 -0.81 -0.24
N PRO A 111 -20.70 -0.11 -0.48
CA PRO A 111 -20.71 1.16 -1.21
C PRO A 111 -19.82 2.26 -0.61
N TYR A 112 -19.61 2.25 0.71
CA TYR A 112 -18.86 3.25 1.45
C TYR A 112 -17.38 2.92 1.58
N ARG A 113 -17.00 1.65 1.32
CA ARG A 113 -15.65 1.10 1.49
C ARG A 113 -15.05 1.35 2.87
N SER A 114 -15.89 1.24 3.90
CA SER A 114 -15.53 1.46 5.30
C SER A 114 -16.37 0.59 6.24
N ARG A 115 -15.92 0.46 7.50
CA ARG A 115 -16.69 -0.21 8.58
C ARG A 115 -17.84 0.64 9.11
N LYS A 116 -17.56 1.93 9.32
CA LYS A 116 -18.56 2.96 9.65
C LYS A 116 -18.65 3.91 8.45
N PRO A 117 -19.82 4.19 7.86
CA PRO A 117 -19.94 4.98 6.64
C PRO A 117 -19.26 6.35 6.74
N GLU A 118 -19.32 7.02 7.87
CA GLU A 118 -18.69 8.32 8.08
C GLU A 118 -17.16 8.25 8.05
N TYR A 119 -16.52 7.20 8.58
CA TYR A 119 -15.06 7.11 8.66
C TYR A 119 -14.44 6.30 7.51
N LEU A 120 -13.93 7.01 6.51
CA LEU A 120 -13.18 6.40 5.41
C LEU A 120 -11.69 6.31 5.75
N VAL A 121 -11.10 5.13 5.54
CA VAL A 121 -9.66 4.89 5.72
C VAL A 121 -9.07 4.37 4.42
N LEU A 122 -8.11 5.11 3.83
CA LEU A 122 -7.48 4.76 2.55
C LEU A 122 -5.98 4.91 2.60
N VAL A 123 -5.24 4.04 1.90
CA VAL A 123 -3.84 4.30 1.56
C VAL A 123 -3.81 5.37 0.49
N GLY A 124 -3.18 6.51 0.80
CA GLY A 124 -3.10 7.71 -0.03
C GLY A 124 -2.13 7.60 -1.20
N ILE A 125 -2.20 6.50 -1.94
CA ILE A 125 -1.30 6.17 -3.05
C ILE A 125 -2.15 5.80 -4.26
N CYS A 126 -1.99 6.57 -5.33
CA CYS A 126 -2.66 6.32 -6.60
C CYS A 126 -2.24 4.96 -7.16
N THR A 127 -3.23 4.16 -7.57
CA THR A 127 -3.06 2.82 -8.13
C THR A 127 -2.57 2.81 -9.59
N HIS A 128 -2.27 3.98 -10.16
CA HIS A 128 -1.54 4.08 -11.42
C HIS A 128 -0.04 3.84 -11.20
N LEU A 129 0.67 4.85 -10.69
CA LEU A 129 2.14 4.83 -10.53
C LEU A 129 2.59 5.41 -9.18
N GLY A 130 1.70 5.43 -8.18
CA GLY A 130 2.11 5.65 -6.80
C GLY A 130 2.17 7.11 -6.30
N CYS A 131 1.86 8.10 -7.14
CA CYS A 131 1.69 9.49 -6.66
C CYS A 131 0.59 9.57 -5.58
N SER A 132 0.65 10.57 -4.70
CA SER A 132 -0.41 10.85 -3.72
C SER A 132 -1.50 11.74 -4.34
N PRO A 133 -2.75 11.28 -4.51
CA PRO A 133 -3.82 12.14 -5.01
C PRO A 133 -4.15 13.30 -4.04
N THR A 134 -4.58 14.42 -4.61
CA THR A 134 -5.08 15.58 -3.88
C THR A 134 -6.54 15.33 -3.46
N TYR A 135 -6.86 15.64 -2.20
CA TYR A 135 -8.23 15.63 -1.71
C TYR A 135 -8.98 16.85 -2.24
N ARG A 136 -10.11 16.61 -2.92
CA ARG A 136 -10.93 17.61 -3.61
C ARG A 136 -12.41 17.41 -3.22
N PRO A 137 -12.79 17.70 -1.97
CA PRO A 137 -14.13 17.42 -1.44
C PRO A 137 -15.23 18.33 -1.99
N GLU A 138 -14.85 19.48 -2.55
CA GLU A 138 -15.77 20.48 -3.04
C GLU A 138 -16.63 19.97 -4.21
N LEU A 139 -17.83 20.54 -4.34
CA LEU A 139 -18.76 20.23 -5.42
C LEU A 139 -18.48 21.12 -6.63
N ALA A 140 -18.49 20.52 -7.82
CA ALA A 140 -18.42 21.21 -9.10
C ALA A 140 -17.34 22.33 -9.21
N PRO A 141 -16.07 22.10 -8.80
CA PRO A 141 -15.04 23.11 -8.99
C PRO A 141 -14.74 23.31 -10.48
N ALA A 142 -14.34 24.53 -10.84
CA ALA A 142 -14.16 24.94 -12.23
C ALA A 142 -13.21 24.03 -13.04
N ASP A 143 -12.19 23.46 -12.40
CA ASP A 143 -11.17 22.63 -13.04
C ASP A 143 -11.55 21.14 -13.18
N LEU A 144 -12.53 20.63 -12.41
CA LEU A 144 -12.98 19.23 -12.48
C LEU A 144 -14.35 19.06 -13.13
N GLY A 145 -15.07 20.16 -13.35
CA GLY A 145 -16.33 20.22 -14.07
C GLY A 145 -17.57 20.08 -13.19
N ALA A 146 -18.72 20.40 -13.76
CA ALA A 146 -20.01 20.48 -13.04
C ALA A 146 -20.48 19.14 -12.42
N ASP A 147 -20.05 18.02 -13.00
CA ASP A 147 -20.43 16.68 -12.54
C ASP A 147 -19.55 16.16 -11.40
N TRP A 148 -18.59 16.95 -10.91
CA TRP A 148 -17.73 16.54 -9.80
C TRP A 148 -18.49 16.64 -8.47
N LYS A 149 -18.55 15.53 -7.74
CA LYS A 149 -19.27 15.40 -6.46
C LYS A 149 -18.33 15.19 -5.27
N GLY A 150 -17.12 15.72 -5.38
CA GLY A 150 -16.05 15.49 -4.42
C GLY A 150 -15.28 14.19 -4.69
N GLY A 151 -14.04 14.13 -4.20
CA GLY A 151 -13.23 12.92 -4.24
C GLY A 151 -11.73 13.19 -4.19
N TRP A 152 -10.98 12.48 -5.04
CA TRP A 152 -9.54 12.60 -5.16
C TRP A 152 -9.09 12.79 -6.60
N TYR A 153 -8.19 13.74 -6.81
CA TYR A 153 -7.58 14.01 -8.12
C TYR A 153 -6.07 13.80 -8.06
N CYS A 154 -5.54 12.92 -8.91
CA CYS A 154 -4.11 12.66 -9.04
C CYS A 154 -3.53 13.44 -10.23
N PRO A 155 -2.76 14.53 -10.00
CA PRO A 155 -2.31 15.41 -11.07
C PRO A 155 -1.24 14.80 -11.96
N CYS A 156 -0.57 13.72 -11.54
CA CYS A 156 0.52 13.09 -12.31
C CYS A 156 0.06 12.64 -13.70
N HIS A 157 -1.14 12.04 -13.80
CA HIS A 157 -1.69 11.52 -15.07
C HIS A 157 -3.22 11.68 -15.15
N GLY A 158 -3.80 12.59 -14.35
CA GLY A 158 -5.22 12.92 -14.40
C GLY A 158 -6.19 11.86 -13.85
N SER A 159 -5.72 10.91 -13.03
CA SER A 159 -6.61 9.90 -12.44
C SER A 159 -7.55 10.51 -11.40
N ARG A 160 -8.80 10.05 -11.39
CA ARG A 160 -9.89 10.55 -10.55
C ARG A 160 -10.50 9.42 -9.74
N PHE A 161 -10.87 9.72 -8.51
CA PHE A 161 -11.58 8.81 -7.60
C PHE A 161 -12.70 9.57 -6.90
N ASP A 162 -13.84 8.93 -6.65
CA ASP A 162 -14.95 9.53 -5.88
C ASP A 162 -14.64 9.55 -4.38
N LEU A 163 -15.52 10.07 -3.51
CA LEU A 163 -15.36 10.14 -2.04
C LEU A 163 -15.38 8.79 -1.28
N ALA A 164 -15.46 7.65 -1.95
CA ALA A 164 -15.19 6.33 -1.36
C ALA A 164 -13.85 5.73 -1.85
N GLY A 165 -13.12 6.47 -2.68
CA GLY A 165 -11.83 6.07 -3.26
C GLY A 165 -12.02 5.16 -4.46
N ARG A 166 -13.22 5.13 -5.04
CA ARG A 166 -13.55 4.31 -6.20
C ARG A 166 -13.10 5.02 -7.47
N VAL A 167 -12.41 4.31 -8.34
CA VAL A 167 -11.79 4.89 -9.54
C VAL A 167 -12.84 5.13 -10.63
N PHE A 168 -12.77 6.30 -11.26
CA PHE A 168 -13.62 6.60 -12.42
C PHE A 168 -13.21 5.77 -13.64
N LYS A 169 -14.13 5.60 -14.60
CA LYS A 169 -13.84 5.05 -15.92
C LYS A 169 -12.92 5.99 -16.71
N ASN A 170 -12.24 5.45 -17.72
CA ASN A 170 -11.45 6.22 -18.70
C ASN A 170 -10.30 7.05 -18.10
N VAL A 171 -9.74 6.62 -16.96
CA VAL A 171 -8.49 7.18 -16.40
C VAL A 171 -7.40 6.10 -16.29
N PRO A 172 -6.10 6.50 -16.21
CA PRO A 172 -4.99 5.54 -16.16
C PRO A 172 -4.95 4.62 -14.94
N ALA A 173 -5.42 5.07 -13.77
CA ALA A 173 -5.50 4.23 -12.58
C ALA A 173 -6.37 2.99 -12.84
N ALA A 174 -5.83 1.81 -12.52
CA ALA A 174 -6.46 0.54 -12.86
C ALA A 174 -7.54 0.10 -11.87
N THR A 175 -7.37 0.46 -10.58
CA THR A 175 -8.22 -0.03 -9.48
C THR A 175 -8.56 1.10 -8.49
N ASN A 176 -9.46 0.83 -7.55
CA ASN A 176 -9.82 1.75 -6.46
C ASN A 176 -8.60 1.99 -5.53
N LEU A 177 -8.59 3.10 -4.79
CA LEU A 177 -7.59 3.34 -3.75
C LEU A 177 -7.67 2.25 -2.67
N VAL A 178 -6.53 1.72 -2.24
CA VAL A 178 -6.47 0.60 -1.28
C VAL A 178 -7.06 1.02 0.07
N VAL A 179 -7.92 0.17 0.65
CA VAL A 179 -8.30 0.27 2.07
C VAL A 179 -7.31 -0.60 2.85
N PRO A 180 -6.53 -0.04 3.79
CA PRO A 180 -5.62 -0.85 4.60
C PRO A 180 -6.41 -1.74 5.57
N PRO A 181 -5.81 -2.79 6.13
CA PRO A 181 -6.40 -3.48 7.27
C PRO A 181 -6.56 -2.50 8.43
N TYR A 182 -7.73 -2.47 9.05
CA TYR A 182 -7.99 -1.65 10.23
C TYR A 182 -9.22 -2.16 10.97
N HIS A 183 -9.32 -1.81 12.25
CA HIS A 183 -10.52 -2.01 13.05
C HIS A 183 -10.69 -0.88 14.07
N PHE A 184 -11.87 -0.82 14.67
CA PHE A 184 -12.14 0.04 15.82
C PHE A 184 -11.76 -0.72 17.08
N LYS A 185 -10.76 -0.22 17.82
CA LYS A 185 -10.35 -0.76 19.12
C LYS A 185 -11.40 -0.46 20.19
N ASP A 186 -12.05 0.69 20.04
CA ASP A 186 -13.19 1.18 20.80
C ASP A 186 -14.03 2.09 19.88
N ASP A 187 -15.04 2.78 20.41
CA ASP A 187 -15.95 3.61 19.61
C ASP A 187 -15.28 4.77 18.85
N ASN A 188 -14.13 5.24 19.36
CA ASN A 188 -13.48 6.47 18.95
C ASN A 188 -12.04 6.28 18.47
N THR A 189 -11.49 5.09 18.57
CA THR A 189 -10.09 4.80 18.22
C THR A 189 -10.03 3.73 17.15
N ILE A 190 -9.41 4.06 16.03
CA ILE A 190 -9.06 3.08 15.00
C ILE A 190 -7.61 2.61 15.18
N LEU A 191 -7.39 1.32 14.91
CA LEU A 191 -6.06 0.73 14.78
C LEU A 191 -5.85 0.35 13.32
N VAL A 192 -4.97 1.08 12.63
CA VAL A 192 -4.60 0.80 11.23
C VAL A 192 -3.41 -0.14 11.19
N GLY A 193 -3.55 -1.25 10.46
CA GLY A 193 -2.56 -2.31 10.34
C GLY A 193 -3.10 -3.70 10.70
N GLU A 194 -4.28 -3.79 11.32
CA GLU A 194 -4.87 -5.04 11.79
C GLU A 194 -6.38 -5.08 11.53
N ASP A 195 -6.92 -6.24 11.12
CA ASP A 195 -8.34 -6.41 10.82
C ASP A 195 -9.23 -6.74 12.02
N GLY A 196 -8.66 -6.80 13.23
CA GLY A 196 -9.42 -7.03 14.48
C GLY A 196 -9.90 -8.47 14.69
N SER A 197 -9.72 -9.34 13.70
CA SER A 197 -9.94 -10.79 13.82
C SER A 197 -8.62 -11.52 14.07
N LYS A 198 -8.18 -11.48 15.34
CA LYS A 198 -7.11 -12.25 16.03
C LYS A 198 -5.72 -12.40 15.37
N ALA A 199 -4.72 -12.33 16.25
CA ALA A 199 -3.40 -12.93 16.10
C ALA A 199 -3.45 -14.42 15.72
#